data_AF-A0A0U5GCF2-F1
#
_entry.id   AF-A0A0U5GCF2-F1
#
_cell.length_a   1.000
_cell.length_b   1.000
_cell.length_c   1.000
_cell.angle_alpha   90.00
_cell.angle_beta   90.00
_cell.angle_gamma   90.00
#
_symmetry.space_group_name_H-M   'P 1'
#
loop_
_entity.id
_entity.type
_entity.pdbx_description
1 polymer ?
#
loop_
_entity_poly.entity_id
_entity_poly.type
_entity_poly.pdbx_seq_one_letter_code
_entity_poly.pdbx_strand_id
1 'polypeptide(L)'
;METTGYSPQGEERVRGNIMNKQSLYIGRQSAKQRQGTGPPQGLQLAVADLMKQMERPRRQLLSELYKTLQPGQSITKDRDPDYVSIGIHYYDPENIHGAGGYFSPPHKDDGVLTILLRTMMDEHGSKIGNVDEDGLEVADLASLENIHERHSGTIGKIARFVSVPSHPRHAVAWIGTAFEVGQFCGCVHKVCVPGSRDKNHKRLSVAMFCGAAQS
;
A
#
# COMPACT_ATOMS: atom_id res chain seq x y z
N MET A 1 -9.40 5.59 15.70
CA MET A 1 -8.20 5.57 14.87
C MET A 1 -8.35 4.65 13.69
N GLU A 2 -9.48 4.78 13.01
CA GLU A 2 -9.45 4.84 11.55
C GLU A 2 -8.32 5.83 11.15
N THR A 3 -7.31 5.38 10.40
CA THR A 3 -6.25 6.28 9.91
C THR A 3 -6.90 7.21 8.90
N THR A 4 -7.02 8.49 9.27
CA THR A 4 -7.66 9.54 8.45
C THR A 4 -6.83 10.80 8.53
N GLY A 5 -6.83 11.58 7.45
CA GLY A 5 -6.11 12.85 7.38
C GLY A 5 -4.89 12.82 6.46
N TYR A 6 -4.24 13.97 6.37
CA TYR A 6 -3.09 14.20 5.52
C TYR A 6 -1.81 13.96 6.32
N SER A 7 -0.87 13.24 5.71
CA SER A 7 0.50 13.08 6.19
C SER A 7 1.45 13.74 5.18
N PRO A 8 2.10 14.85 5.57
CA PRO A 8 3.18 15.45 4.81
C PRO A 8 4.33 14.47 4.57
N GLN A 9 5.14 14.78 3.55
CA GLN A 9 6.33 14.02 3.26
C GLN A 9 7.29 14.01 4.46
N GLY A 10 7.81 12.83 4.79
CA GLY A 10 8.78 12.65 5.87
C GLY A 10 8.16 12.45 7.26
N GLU A 11 6.84 12.63 7.41
CA GLU A 11 6.16 12.41 8.70
C GLU A 11 5.76 10.96 8.93
N GLU A 12 5.27 10.28 7.89
CA GLU A 12 4.90 8.87 7.99
C GLU A 12 6.16 8.01 8.23
N ARG A 13 6.11 7.18 9.27
CA ARG A 13 7.18 6.24 9.62
C ARG A 13 6.63 4.84 9.73
N VAL A 14 7.32 3.88 9.11
CA VAL A 14 7.04 2.46 9.30
C VAL A 14 8.26 1.81 9.90
N ARG A 15 8.09 1.29 11.12
CA ARG A 15 9.16 0.65 11.91
C ARG A 15 10.43 1.51 12.00
N GLY A 16 10.24 2.81 12.23
CA GLY A 16 11.32 3.80 12.40
C GLY A 16 11.85 4.41 11.10
N ASN A 17 11.59 3.79 9.94
CA ASN A 17 12.04 4.31 8.65
C ASN A 17 11.07 5.36 8.10
N ILE A 18 11.62 6.44 7.56
CA ILE A 18 10.87 7.55 6.98
C ILE A 18 10.28 7.13 5.63
N MET A 19 9.01 7.44 5.42
CA MET A 19 8.33 7.36 4.13
C MET A 19 8.49 8.70 3.39
N ASN A 20 9.16 8.69 2.24
CA ASN A 20 9.33 9.86 1.38
C ASN A 20 8.15 10.00 0.41
N LYS A 21 6.94 10.08 0.96
CA LYS A 21 5.69 10.28 0.21
C LYS A 21 4.75 11.19 0.98
N GLN A 22 3.87 11.88 0.26
CA GLN A 22 2.70 12.49 0.87
C GLN A 22 1.55 11.49 0.83
N SER A 23 0.75 11.42 1.89
CA SER A 23 -0.39 10.51 1.98
C SER A 23 -1.63 11.25 2.41
N LEU A 24 -2.77 10.95 1.80
CA LEU A 24 -4.09 11.32 2.31
C LEU A 24 -4.89 10.06 2.59
N TYR A 25 -5.27 9.84 3.84
CA TYR A 25 -6.08 8.70 4.24
C TYR A 25 -7.53 9.11 4.44
N ILE A 26 -8.45 8.37 3.82
CA ILE A 26 -9.88 8.57 3.91
C ILE A 26 -10.52 7.25 4.30
N GLY A 27 -11.06 7.21 5.51
CA GLY A 27 -11.81 6.07 6.02
C GLY A 27 -13.25 6.03 5.52
N ARG A 28 -13.90 4.86 5.64
CA ARG A 28 -15.27 4.64 5.18
C ARG A 28 -16.27 5.59 5.84
N GLN A 29 -16.07 5.97 7.10
CA GLN A 29 -16.97 6.91 7.77
C GLN A 29 -16.73 8.34 7.30
N SER A 30 -15.46 8.75 7.18
CA SER A 30 -15.08 10.07 6.66
C SER A 30 -15.53 10.30 5.22
N ALA A 31 -15.51 9.27 4.36
CA ALA A 31 -16.00 9.36 2.99
C ALA A 31 -17.50 9.66 2.89
N LYS A 32 -18.28 9.40 3.96
CA LYS A 32 -19.73 9.66 4.00
C LYS A 32 -20.09 11.04 4.56
N GLN A 33 -19.16 11.72 5.22
CA GLN A 33 -19.42 13.05 5.78
C GLN A 33 -19.43 14.09 4.65
N ARG A 34 -20.52 14.84 4.49
CA ARG A 34 -20.67 15.80 3.37
C ARG A 34 -20.24 17.23 3.71
N GLN A 35 -19.96 17.54 4.98
CA GLN A 35 -19.67 18.90 5.45
C GLN A 35 -18.66 18.86 6.61
N GLY A 36 -17.62 19.71 6.57
CA GLY A 36 -16.62 19.84 7.64
C GLY A 36 -15.21 20.22 7.15
N THR A 37 -14.26 20.30 8.08
CA THR A 37 -12.82 20.45 7.82
C THR A 37 -12.24 19.12 7.34
N GLY A 38 -12.31 18.86 6.02
CA GLY A 38 -11.82 17.63 5.41
C GLY A 38 -11.39 17.82 3.96
N PRO A 39 -11.06 16.74 3.23
CA PRO A 39 -10.69 16.81 1.82
C PRO A 39 -11.79 17.47 0.97
N PRO A 40 -11.49 18.00 -0.23
CA PRO A 40 -12.51 18.55 -1.13
C PRO A 40 -13.67 17.57 -1.34
N GLN A 41 -14.91 18.07 -1.35
CA GLN A 41 -16.11 17.22 -1.44
C GLN A 41 -16.08 16.28 -2.66
N GLY A 42 -15.61 16.78 -3.81
CA GLY A 42 -15.47 15.95 -5.02
C GLY A 42 -14.54 14.75 -4.81
N LEU A 43 -13.45 14.94 -4.07
CA LEU A 43 -12.51 13.85 -3.74
C LEU A 43 -13.15 12.84 -2.78
N GLN A 44 -13.90 13.29 -1.78
CA GLN A 44 -14.62 12.41 -0.87
C GLN A 44 -15.66 11.55 -1.60
N LEU A 45 -16.42 12.15 -2.52
CA LEU A 45 -17.39 11.44 -3.35
C LEU A 45 -16.72 10.41 -4.27
N ALA A 46 -15.58 10.75 -4.89
CA ALA A 46 -14.81 9.83 -5.71
C ALA A 46 -14.29 8.63 -4.90
N VAL A 47 -13.80 8.88 -3.68
CA VAL A 47 -13.36 7.80 -2.77
C VAL A 47 -14.54 6.93 -2.32
N ALA A 48 -15.68 7.53 -1.98
CA ALA A 48 -16.87 6.78 -1.62
C ALA A 48 -17.35 5.88 -2.77
N ASP A 49 -17.32 6.38 -4.00
CA ASP A 49 -17.67 5.61 -5.18
C ASP A 49 -16.66 4.48 -5.46
N LEU A 50 -15.36 4.76 -5.35
CA LEU A 50 -14.32 3.74 -5.46
C LEU A 50 -14.51 2.62 -4.43
N MET A 51 -14.75 2.97 -3.15
CA MET A 51 -15.01 1.99 -2.10
C MET A 51 -16.22 1.11 -2.43
N LYS A 52 -17.28 1.69 -3.02
CA LYS A 52 -18.48 0.96 -3.45
C LYS A 52 -18.19 0.03 -4.62
N GLN A 53 -17.49 0.51 -5.65
CA GLN A 53 -17.12 -0.31 -6.82
C GLN A 53 -16.26 -1.51 -6.42
N MET A 54 -15.34 -1.29 -5.48
CA MET A 54 -14.42 -2.32 -5.00
C MET A 54 -15.03 -3.26 -3.95
N GLU A 55 -16.24 -3.01 -3.45
CA GLU A 55 -16.84 -3.82 -2.38
C GLU A 55 -16.94 -5.30 -2.77
N ARG A 56 -17.47 -5.60 -3.96
CA ARG A 56 -17.65 -6.97 -4.42
C ARG A 56 -16.29 -7.67 -4.67
N PRO A 57 -15.35 -7.12 -5.47
CA PRO A 57 -14.02 -7.72 -5.64
C PRO A 57 -13.29 -7.96 -4.32
N ARG A 58 -13.32 -6.97 -3.41
CA ARG A 58 -12.70 -7.06 -2.09
C ARG A 58 -13.29 -8.20 -1.26
N ARG A 59 -14.62 -8.28 -1.14
CA ARG A 59 -15.29 -9.35 -0.39
C ARG A 59 -15.01 -10.72 -0.98
N GLN A 60 -14.93 -10.83 -2.32
CA GLN A 60 -14.57 -12.08 -2.97
C GLN A 60 -13.13 -12.49 -2.64
N LEU A 61 -12.16 -11.58 -2.75
CA LEU A 61 -10.76 -11.87 -2.39
C LEU A 61 -10.63 -12.28 -0.92
N LEU A 62 -11.27 -11.55 0.00
CA LEU A 62 -11.27 -11.90 1.41
C LEU A 62 -11.88 -13.29 1.63
N SER A 63 -13.05 -13.57 1.04
CA SER A 63 -13.71 -14.87 1.16
C SER A 63 -12.83 -16.02 0.68
N GLU A 64 -12.18 -15.87 -0.49
CA GLU A 64 -11.25 -16.88 -1.00
C GLU A 64 -10.03 -17.04 -0.09
N LEU A 65 -9.46 -15.96 0.44
CA LEU A 65 -8.38 -16.03 1.43
C LEU A 65 -8.83 -16.83 2.66
N TYR A 66 -9.99 -16.51 3.26
CA TYR A 66 -10.48 -17.23 4.43
C TYR A 66 -10.74 -18.72 4.18
N LYS A 67 -11.16 -19.11 2.97
CA LYS A 67 -11.33 -20.54 2.60
C LYS A 67 -10.01 -21.32 2.59
N THR A 68 -8.87 -20.64 2.45
CA THR A 68 -7.57 -21.31 2.48
C THR A 68 -7.08 -21.65 3.88
N LEU A 69 -7.73 -21.09 4.92
CA LEU A 69 -7.40 -21.38 6.31
C LEU A 69 -7.83 -22.81 6.65
N GLN A 70 -6.91 -23.57 7.24
CA GLN A 70 -7.20 -24.91 7.74
C GLN A 70 -8.09 -24.84 8.98
N PRO A 71 -8.86 -25.89 9.29
CA PRO A 71 -9.61 -25.97 10.54
C PRO A 71 -8.70 -25.69 11.75
N GLY A 72 -9.07 -24.71 12.58
CA GLY A 72 -8.30 -24.29 13.76
C GLY A 72 -7.26 -23.19 13.52
N GLN A 73 -7.04 -22.77 12.28
CA GLN A 73 -6.27 -21.55 11.98
C GLN A 73 -7.14 -20.32 12.18
N SER A 74 -6.61 -19.32 12.89
CA SER A 74 -7.20 -17.99 13.01
C SER A 74 -6.20 -16.94 12.55
N ILE A 75 -6.71 -15.87 11.97
CA ILE A 75 -5.94 -14.66 11.71
C ILE A 75 -5.37 -14.11 13.04
N THR A 76 -4.14 -13.59 12.99
CA THR A 76 -3.33 -13.29 14.18
C THR A 76 -3.79 -12.08 14.97
N LYS A 77 -4.82 -11.36 14.49
CA LYS A 77 -5.41 -10.20 15.16
C LYS A 77 -6.92 -10.17 14.86
N ASP A 78 -7.73 -9.98 15.90
CA ASP A 78 -9.16 -9.63 15.79
C ASP A 78 -9.29 -8.24 15.12
N ARG A 79 -9.12 -8.20 13.81
CA ARG A 79 -9.33 -6.98 13.01
C ARG A 79 -10.58 -7.14 12.19
N ASP A 80 -11.46 -6.13 12.31
CA ASP A 80 -12.73 -6.08 11.60
C ASP A 80 -12.49 -6.11 10.08
N PRO A 81 -12.80 -7.21 9.36
CA PRO A 81 -12.60 -7.29 7.93
C PRO A 81 -13.53 -6.34 7.15
N ASP A 82 -14.55 -5.76 7.78
CA ASP A 82 -15.38 -4.71 7.20
C ASP A 82 -14.76 -3.32 7.35
N TYR A 83 -13.67 -3.17 8.10
CA TYR A 83 -12.85 -1.97 8.07
C TYR A 83 -12.22 -1.79 6.69
N VAL A 84 -12.39 -0.61 6.12
CA VAL A 84 -11.77 -0.20 4.85
C VAL A 84 -11.34 1.27 4.95
N SER A 85 -10.09 1.54 4.57
CA SER A 85 -9.59 2.90 4.31
C SER A 85 -8.93 2.97 2.95
N ILE A 86 -8.97 4.17 2.35
CA ILE A 86 -8.23 4.50 1.13
C ILE A 86 -7.08 5.41 1.49
N GLY A 87 -5.85 5.02 1.17
CA GLY A 87 -4.69 5.89 1.13
C GLY A 87 -4.44 6.36 -0.29
N ILE A 88 -4.36 7.67 -0.49
CA ILE A 88 -3.90 8.30 -1.73
C ILE A 88 -2.47 8.75 -1.49
N HIS A 89 -1.53 8.18 -2.23
CA HIS A 89 -0.10 8.44 -2.05
C HIS A 89 0.46 9.19 -3.24
N TYR A 90 1.17 10.27 -2.96
CA TYR A 90 1.87 11.09 -3.93
C TYR A 90 3.37 11.02 -3.69
N TYR A 91 4.10 10.73 -4.76
CA TYR A 91 5.53 10.51 -4.77
C TYR A 91 6.21 11.56 -5.62
N ASP A 92 7.09 12.35 -5.00
CA ASP A 92 7.82 13.41 -5.66
C ASP A 92 9.32 13.08 -5.68
N PRO A 93 9.89 12.72 -6.85
CA PRO A 93 11.28 12.29 -6.93
C PRO A 93 12.28 13.43 -6.63
N GLU A 94 11.90 14.69 -6.79
CA GLU A 94 12.78 15.84 -6.51
C GLU A 94 13.13 15.92 -5.01
N ASN A 95 12.25 15.41 -4.17
CA ASN A 95 12.38 15.46 -2.72
C ASN A 95 13.09 14.23 -2.13
N ILE A 96 13.71 13.38 -2.97
CA ILE A 96 14.55 12.26 -2.50
C ILE A 96 16.02 12.56 -2.77
N HIS A 97 16.75 12.85 -1.70
CA HIS A 97 18.18 13.08 -1.76
C HIS A 97 18.96 11.77 -1.62
N GLY A 98 19.79 11.44 -2.62
CA GLY A 98 20.76 10.34 -2.57
C GLY A 98 20.51 9.21 -3.57
N ALA A 99 21.58 8.55 -4.01
CA ALA A 99 21.49 7.34 -4.84
C ALA A 99 20.94 6.17 -4.01
N GLY A 100 19.89 5.50 -4.52
CA GLY A 100 19.26 4.36 -3.83
C GLY A 100 18.20 4.73 -2.80
N GLY A 101 17.66 5.95 -2.85
CA GLY A 101 16.54 6.36 -2.00
C GLY A 101 15.24 5.60 -2.28
N TYR A 102 14.43 5.42 -1.25
CA TYR A 102 13.10 4.82 -1.33
C TYR A 102 12.03 5.89 -1.11
N PHE A 103 10.99 5.87 -1.93
CA PHE A 103 9.72 6.53 -1.60
C PHE A 103 9.08 5.86 -0.38
N SER A 104 9.12 4.53 -0.38
CA SER A 104 8.62 3.70 0.71
C SER A 104 9.64 2.60 1.00
N PRO A 105 10.32 2.61 2.15
CA PRO A 105 11.29 1.58 2.50
C PRO A 105 10.61 0.21 2.69
N PRO A 106 11.39 -0.89 2.67
CA PRO A 106 10.88 -2.24 2.89
C PRO A 106 10.04 -2.39 4.15
N HIS A 107 8.78 -2.81 3.98
CA HIS A 107 7.84 -3.03 5.08
C HIS A 107 6.74 -4.03 4.69
N LYS A 108 5.91 -4.40 5.68
CA LYS A 108 4.66 -5.16 5.53
C LYS A 108 3.52 -4.27 6.00
N ASP A 109 2.35 -4.40 5.39
CA ASP A 109 1.15 -3.71 5.85
C ASP A 109 0.55 -4.40 7.08
N ASP A 110 -0.08 -3.63 7.97
CA ASP A 110 -0.65 -4.16 9.22
C ASP A 110 -2.04 -4.81 9.07
N GLY A 111 -2.69 -4.60 7.92
CA GLY A 111 -4.04 -5.10 7.63
C GLY A 111 -4.10 -6.58 7.27
N VAL A 112 -5.29 -7.01 6.85
CA VAL A 112 -5.51 -8.35 6.29
C VAL A 112 -5.14 -8.37 4.81
N LEU A 113 -5.65 -7.40 4.05
CA LEU A 113 -5.50 -7.31 2.60
C LEU A 113 -5.25 -5.85 2.21
N THR A 114 -4.28 -5.64 1.33
CA THR A 114 -4.07 -4.37 0.63
C THR A 114 -4.36 -4.58 -0.85
N ILE A 115 -5.10 -3.66 -1.46
CA ILE A 115 -5.33 -3.60 -2.91
C ILE A 115 -4.78 -2.27 -3.42
N LEU A 116 -3.78 -2.32 -4.29
CA LEU A 116 -3.11 -1.15 -4.85
C LEU A 116 -3.52 -0.92 -6.30
N LEU A 117 -4.00 0.30 -6.56
CA LEU A 117 -4.24 0.87 -7.87
C LEU A 117 -3.10 1.84 -8.18
N ARG A 118 -2.45 1.65 -9.33
CA ARG A 118 -1.26 2.42 -9.73
C ARG A 118 -1.58 3.26 -10.94
N THR A 119 -1.23 4.55 -10.90
CA THR A 119 -1.38 5.41 -12.07
C THR A 119 -0.33 5.09 -13.11
N MET A 120 -0.73 5.07 -14.37
CA MET A 120 0.19 5.10 -15.51
C MET A 120 0.31 6.50 -16.12
N MET A 121 -0.25 7.50 -15.44
CA MET A 121 -0.30 8.89 -15.89
C MET A 121 0.40 9.80 -14.88
N ASP A 122 1.18 10.76 -15.37
CA ASP A 122 1.75 11.81 -14.55
C ASP A 122 0.71 12.88 -14.19
N GLU A 123 1.13 13.92 -13.48
CA GLU A 123 0.27 15.04 -13.07
C GLU A 123 -0.35 15.83 -14.24
N HIS A 124 0.18 15.67 -15.45
CA HIS A 124 -0.32 16.29 -16.67
C HIS A 124 -1.16 15.34 -17.53
N GLY A 125 -1.43 14.13 -17.05
CA GLY A 125 -2.19 13.12 -17.79
C GLY A 125 -1.39 12.46 -18.92
N SER A 126 -0.06 12.65 -18.95
CA SER A 126 0.82 11.98 -19.91
C SER A 126 1.19 10.61 -19.39
N LYS A 127 1.25 9.63 -20.30
CA LYS A 127 1.64 8.26 -19.95
C LYS A 127 3.07 8.26 -19.38
N ILE A 128 3.22 7.89 -18.11
CA ILE A 128 4.52 7.61 -17.49
C ILE A 128 5.12 6.42 -18.25
N GLY A 129 6.46 6.40 -18.42
CA GLY A 129 7.25 5.46 -19.21
C GLY A 129 7.00 3.97 -18.93
N ASN A 130 7.90 3.11 -19.42
CA ASN A 130 7.68 1.67 -19.50
C ASN A 130 7.03 1.07 -18.25
N VAL A 131 6.10 0.16 -18.53
CA VAL A 131 5.21 -0.51 -17.59
C VAL A 131 5.96 -1.20 -16.42
N ASP A 132 7.26 -1.39 -16.52
CA ASP A 132 8.10 -2.06 -15.53
C ASP A 132 8.86 -1.12 -14.56
N GLU A 133 8.70 0.21 -14.67
CA GLU A 133 9.54 1.19 -13.94
C GLU A 133 8.79 2.05 -12.91
N ASP A 134 7.62 1.60 -12.44
CA ASP A 134 6.84 2.34 -11.44
C ASP A 134 7.40 2.23 -10.00
N GLY A 135 8.47 1.45 -9.83
CA GLY A 135 9.29 1.38 -8.62
C GLY A 135 8.75 0.44 -7.55
N LEU A 136 7.57 -0.18 -7.74
CA LEU A 136 7.07 -1.18 -6.81
C LEU A 136 7.90 -2.47 -6.93
N GLU A 137 8.47 -2.91 -5.81
CA GLU A 137 9.15 -4.19 -5.72
C GLU A 137 8.66 -4.98 -4.51
N VAL A 138 8.58 -6.30 -4.67
CA VAL A 138 8.22 -7.26 -3.62
C VAL A 138 9.39 -8.18 -3.32
N ALA A 139 9.57 -8.56 -2.06
CA ALA A 139 10.60 -9.51 -1.70
C ALA A 139 10.23 -10.93 -2.16
N ASP A 140 11.20 -11.68 -2.67
CA ASP A 140 11.00 -13.11 -2.92
C ASP A 140 10.91 -13.89 -1.60
N LEU A 141 10.10 -14.96 -1.56
CA LEU A 141 9.87 -15.71 -0.32
C LEU A 141 11.15 -16.42 0.16
N ALA A 142 11.98 -16.91 -0.76
CA ALA A 142 13.20 -17.65 -0.43
C ALA A 142 14.22 -16.79 0.34
N SER A 143 14.32 -15.51 0.03
CA SER A 143 15.21 -14.60 0.77
C SER A 143 14.65 -14.18 2.12
N LEU A 144 13.33 -14.31 2.35
CA LEU A 144 12.69 -14.01 3.63
C LEU A 144 12.85 -15.13 4.66
N GLU A 145 13.05 -16.39 4.24
CA GLU A 145 13.22 -17.54 5.15
C GLU A 145 14.38 -17.35 6.15
N ASN A 146 15.40 -16.59 5.77
CA ASN A 146 16.60 -16.38 6.56
C ASN A 146 16.57 -15.08 7.40
N ILE A 147 15.47 -14.32 7.36
CA ILE A 147 15.37 -13.02 8.02
C ILE A 147 14.50 -13.16 9.26
N HIS A 148 15.13 -13.26 10.43
CA HIS A 148 14.41 -13.21 11.70
C HIS A 148 13.67 -11.87 11.84
N GLU A 149 12.35 -11.94 12.03
CA GLU A 149 11.36 -10.85 11.94
C GLU A 149 11.62 -9.61 12.81
N ARG A 150 12.59 -9.69 13.74
CA ARG A 150 12.91 -8.64 14.73
C ARG A 150 13.74 -7.48 14.17
N HIS A 151 14.25 -7.56 12.94
CA HIS A 151 15.12 -6.53 12.38
C HIS A 151 14.62 -5.98 11.05
N SER A 152 13.58 -5.13 11.10
CA SER A 152 13.03 -4.42 9.91
C SER A 152 14.08 -3.66 9.10
N GLY A 153 15.11 -3.11 9.77
CA GLY A 153 16.22 -2.42 9.10
C GLY A 153 17.15 -3.34 8.30
N THR A 154 17.09 -4.67 8.49
CA THR A 154 17.90 -5.64 7.75
C THR A 154 17.18 -6.27 6.56
N ILE A 155 15.84 -6.27 6.56
CA ILE A 155 15.02 -6.81 5.47
C ILE A 155 15.44 -6.20 4.13
N GLY A 156 15.59 -4.87 4.07
CA GLY A 156 16.00 -4.17 2.86
C GLY A 156 17.42 -4.43 2.38
N LYS A 157 18.27 -5.06 3.18
CA LYS A 157 19.67 -5.38 2.84
C LYS A 157 19.87 -6.83 2.43
N ILE A 158 19.02 -7.73 2.94
CA ILE A 158 19.16 -9.18 2.80
C ILE A 158 18.16 -9.74 1.80
N ALA A 159 16.92 -9.24 1.83
CA ALA A 159 15.88 -9.73 0.94
C ALA A 159 16.19 -9.35 -0.51
N ARG A 160 15.92 -10.28 -1.42
CA ARG A 160 15.98 -10.05 -2.86
C ARG A 160 14.60 -9.55 -3.29
N PHE A 161 14.60 -8.47 -4.07
CA PHE A 161 13.38 -7.81 -4.51
C PHE A 161 13.18 -8.00 -6.01
N VAL A 162 11.93 -8.21 -6.40
CA VAL A 162 11.49 -8.36 -7.80
C VAL A 162 10.51 -7.24 -8.12
N SER A 163 10.74 -6.55 -9.24
CA SER A 163 9.84 -5.52 -9.73
C SER A 163 8.47 -6.09 -10.07
N VAL A 164 7.41 -5.37 -9.72
CA VAL A 164 6.04 -5.73 -10.06
C VAL A 164 5.61 -4.91 -11.26
N PRO A 165 5.44 -5.50 -12.46
CA PRO A 165 4.99 -4.78 -13.64
C PRO A 165 3.67 -4.06 -13.36
N SER A 166 3.62 -2.77 -13.67
CA SER A 166 2.39 -1.99 -13.67
C SER A 166 1.45 -2.45 -14.79
N HIS A 167 0.17 -2.10 -14.75
CA HIS A 167 -0.70 -2.28 -15.91
C HIS A 167 -1.95 -1.42 -15.70
N PRO A 168 -2.39 -0.62 -16.68
CA PRO A 168 -3.49 0.33 -16.49
C PRO A 168 -4.84 -0.32 -16.17
N ARG A 169 -4.97 -1.64 -16.35
CA ARG A 169 -6.20 -2.39 -16.07
C ARG A 169 -6.09 -3.35 -14.89
N HIS A 170 -4.94 -3.40 -14.20
CA HIS A 170 -4.74 -4.35 -13.11
C HIS A 170 -4.54 -3.63 -11.78
N ALA A 171 -5.21 -4.15 -10.76
CA ALA A 171 -4.85 -3.89 -9.38
C ALA A 171 -3.83 -4.94 -8.94
N VAL A 172 -2.95 -4.58 -8.02
CA VAL A 172 -2.10 -5.55 -7.31
C VAL A 172 -2.71 -5.75 -5.93
N ALA A 173 -2.76 -6.99 -5.46
CA ALA A 173 -3.28 -7.30 -4.13
C ALA A 173 -2.30 -8.19 -3.37
N TRP A 174 -2.16 -7.95 -2.08
CA TRP A 174 -1.33 -8.77 -1.20
C TRP A 174 -1.89 -8.80 0.22
N ILE A 175 -1.49 -9.82 0.96
CA ILE A 175 -1.86 -9.98 2.37
C ILE A 175 -0.92 -9.18 3.29
N GLY A 176 -1.48 -8.65 4.36
CA GLY A 176 -0.74 -7.98 5.42
C GLY A 176 -0.49 -8.88 6.63
N THR A 177 0.12 -8.31 7.67
CA THR A 177 0.54 -9.05 8.87
C THR A 177 -0.62 -9.63 9.68
N ALA A 178 -1.83 -9.08 9.57
CA ALA A 178 -2.99 -9.66 10.26
C ALA A 178 -3.44 -11.00 9.67
N PHE A 179 -3.02 -11.32 8.44
CA PHE A 179 -3.29 -12.60 7.79
C PHE A 179 -2.07 -13.55 7.80
N GLU A 180 -1.04 -13.26 8.60
CA GLU A 180 0.12 -14.14 8.74
C GLU A 180 -0.24 -15.37 9.56
N VAL A 181 -0.50 -16.50 8.89
CA VAL A 181 -0.91 -17.74 9.55
C VAL A 181 -0.41 -18.96 8.77
N GLY A 182 0.26 -19.88 9.47
CA GLY A 182 0.82 -21.09 8.87
C GLY A 182 1.79 -20.76 7.74
N GLN A 183 1.40 -21.09 6.50
CA GLN A 183 2.19 -20.86 5.28
C GLN A 183 2.02 -19.46 4.67
N PHE A 184 1.10 -18.66 5.19
CA PHE A 184 0.83 -17.31 4.69
C PHE A 184 1.74 -16.31 5.39
N CYS A 185 2.56 -15.59 4.61
CA CYS A 185 3.42 -14.51 5.07
C CYS A 185 2.94 -13.18 4.48
N GLY A 186 2.90 -12.14 5.30
CA GLY A 186 2.62 -10.77 4.87
C GLY A 186 3.66 -10.35 3.83
N CYS A 187 3.19 -9.72 2.77
CA CYS A 187 4.05 -9.33 1.66
C CYS A 187 5.00 -8.20 2.09
N VAL A 188 6.30 -8.47 2.02
CA VAL A 188 7.31 -7.42 2.15
C VAL A 188 7.44 -6.71 0.81
N HIS A 189 7.21 -5.40 0.81
CA HIS A 189 7.29 -4.58 -0.39
C HIS A 189 7.97 -3.24 -0.11
N LYS A 190 8.43 -2.59 -1.17
CA LYS A 190 9.03 -1.25 -1.15
C LYS A 190 8.69 -0.50 -2.43
N VAL A 191 8.83 0.81 -2.38
CA VAL A 191 8.69 1.69 -3.55
C VAL A 191 9.99 2.45 -3.74
N CYS A 192 10.71 2.14 -4.82
CA CYS A 192 11.98 2.72 -5.18
C CYS A 192 11.80 4.02 -5.99
N VAL A 193 12.80 4.90 -5.92
CA VAL A 193 12.94 5.95 -6.94
C VAL A 193 13.19 5.28 -8.29
N PRO A 194 12.60 5.80 -9.38
CA PRO A 194 12.63 5.14 -10.66
C PRO A 194 14.03 5.16 -11.27
N GLY A 195 14.25 4.28 -12.26
CA GLY A 195 15.43 4.34 -13.10
C GLY A 195 15.60 5.70 -13.78
N SER A 196 16.80 5.97 -14.31
CA SER A 196 17.22 7.28 -14.85
C SER A 196 16.31 7.90 -15.91
N ARG A 197 15.38 7.16 -16.51
CA ARG A 197 14.46 7.65 -17.55
C ARG A 197 13.21 8.33 -16.98
N ASP A 198 12.80 8.00 -15.77
CA ASP A 198 11.55 8.50 -15.15
C ASP A 198 11.78 9.31 -13.87
N LYS A 199 13.03 9.75 -13.61
CA LYS A 199 13.42 10.45 -12.38
C LYS A 199 12.73 11.78 -12.12
N ASN A 200 12.02 12.35 -13.10
CA ASN A 200 11.36 13.64 -12.95
C ASN A 200 9.82 13.53 -12.91
N HIS A 201 9.27 12.32 -13.04
CA HIS A 201 7.83 12.14 -13.04
C HIS A 201 7.32 11.89 -11.62
N LYS A 202 6.50 12.81 -11.15
CA LYS A 202 5.68 12.63 -9.94
C LYS A 202 4.64 11.55 -10.18
N ARG A 203 4.30 10.82 -9.12
CA ARG A 203 3.45 9.62 -9.22
C ARG A 203 2.34 9.62 -8.20
N LEU A 204 1.23 9.00 -8.57
CA LEU A 204 0.08 8.79 -7.73
C LEU A 204 -0.22 7.30 -7.58
N SER A 205 -0.51 6.85 -6.38
CA SER A 205 -1.10 5.53 -6.18
C SER A 205 -2.25 5.61 -5.19
N VAL A 206 -3.20 4.67 -5.32
CA VAL A 206 -4.35 4.57 -4.44
C VAL A 206 -4.35 3.18 -3.84
N ALA A 207 -4.15 3.09 -2.52
CA ALA A 207 -4.16 1.84 -1.79
C ALA A 207 -5.47 1.72 -0.99
N MET A 208 -6.14 0.58 -1.11
CA MET A 208 -7.25 0.18 -0.25
C MET A 208 -6.75 -0.78 0.81
N PHE A 209 -6.84 -0.38 2.07
CA PHE A 209 -6.43 -1.19 3.22
C PHE A 209 -7.67 -1.82 3.87
N CYS A 210 -7.69 -3.14 3.95
CA CYS A 210 -8.78 -3.91 4.55
C CYS A 210 -8.35 -4.48 5.90
N GLY A 211 -9.21 -4.33 6.91
CA GLY A 211 -8.95 -4.86 8.25
C GLY A 211 -7.86 -4.09 9.01
N ALA A 212 -7.83 -2.76 8.92
CA ALA A 212 -6.78 -1.93 9.51
C ALA A 212 -7.30 -0.78 10.39
N ALA A 213 -7.62 -1.02 11.68
CA ALA A 213 -7.15 -0.22 12.85
C ALA A 213 -7.88 -0.65 14.16
N GLN A 214 -7.50 -0.38 15.43
CA GLN A 214 -6.66 0.62 16.15
C GLN A 214 -5.12 0.52 16.14
N SER A 215 -4.40 1.65 16.16
CA SER A 215 -3.05 1.78 16.76
C SER A 215 -3.07 1.49 18.26
#